data_AF-A0A961R6T7-F1
#
_entry.id   AF-A0A961R6T7-F1
#
_cell.length_a   1.000
_cell.length_b   1.000
_cell.length_c   1.000
_cell.angle_alpha   90.00
_cell.angle_beta   90.00
_cell.angle_gamma   90.00
#
_symmetry.space_group_name_H-M   'P 1'
#
loop_
_entity.id
_entity.type
_entity.pdbx_description
1 polymer ?
#
loop_
_entity_poly.entity_id
_entity_poly.type
_entity_poly.pdbx_seq_one_letter_code
_entity_poly.pdbx_strand_id
1 'polypeptide(L)'
;TGLSGSGRTVEVRIRDAQQVTLAKETLAWLTEPISSGLFGGGTISEVTLEEPEPGLLRFTLTEEGLDYRTSAALTQSIGVVSRRVNELGTTEPVIQRQGDDRILVQVPGLDDPQRLKDILGQTAKLTFQMVDQTVPVQEAIEGRPPAGTTVMYSNDDPPVPYVIEDRVIVSGENLVD
;
A
#
# COMPACT_ATOMS: atom_id res chain seq x y z
N THR A 1 11.36 14.02 -21.46
CA THR A 1 12.07 13.31 -20.38
C THR A 1 11.98 11.81 -20.66
N GLY A 2 12.89 11.00 -20.12
CA GLY A 2 12.82 9.53 -20.20
C GLY A 2 13.00 8.94 -18.81
N LEU A 3 12.27 7.88 -18.49
CA LEU A 3 12.37 7.13 -17.24
C LEU A 3 12.71 5.68 -17.58
N SER A 4 13.77 5.15 -16.97
CA SER A 4 14.13 3.73 -17.08
C SER A 4 14.50 3.20 -15.71
N GLY A 5 14.07 1.98 -15.38
CA GLY A 5 14.41 1.30 -14.13
C GLY A 5 15.00 -0.07 -14.42
N SER A 6 16.05 -0.43 -13.69
CA SER A 6 16.66 -1.77 -13.74
C SER A 6 17.16 -2.16 -12.35
N GLY A 7 16.57 -3.23 -11.79
CA GLY A 7 16.93 -3.72 -10.46
C GLY A 7 16.73 -2.68 -9.38
N ARG A 8 17.84 -2.22 -8.78
CA ARG A 8 17.88 -1.23 -7.68
C ARG A 8 18.08 0.20 -8.16
N THR A 9 18.15 0.41 -9.47
CA THR A 9 18.50 1.70 -10.06
C THR A 9 17.36 2.24 -10.90
N VAL A 10 17.05 3.52 -10.70
CA VAL A 10 16.10 4.29 -11.51
C VAL A 10 16.85 5.45 -12.14
N GLU A 11 16.76 5.57 -13.46
CA GLU A 11 17.39 6.63 -14.23
C GLU A 11 16.32 7.56 -14.82
N VAL A 12 16.52 8.85 -14.64
CA VAL A 12 15.66 9.91 -15.16
C VAL A 12 16.50 10.81 -16.06
N ARG A 13 16.19 10.83 -17.36
CA ARG A 13 16.82 11.73 -18.33
C ARG A 13 15.97 12.99 -18.53
N ILE A 14 16.52 14.12 -18.12
CA ILE A 14 15.99 15.46 -18.33
C ILE A 14 16.58 16.00 -19.63
N ARG A 15 15.70 16.30 -20.60
CA ARG A 15 16.12 16.75 -21.95
C ARG A 15 16.41 18.25 -22.01
N ASP A 16 15.73 19.03 -21.15
CA ASP A 16 15.88 20.47 -21.09
C ASP A 16 16.87 20.86 -19.99
N ALA A 17 17.99 21.46 -20.39
CA ALA A 17 19.06 21.87 -19.49
C ALA A 17 18.60 22.92 -18.45
N GLN A 18 17.60 23.75 -18.78
CA GLN A 18 17.09 24.75 -17.83
C GLN A 18 16.20 24.15 -16.75
N GLN A 19 15.67 22.94 -16.97
CA GLN A 19 14.80 22.24 -16.02
C GLN A 19 15.55 21.27 -15.11
N VAL A 20 16.84 21.02 -15.35
CA VAL A 20 17.63 20.07 -14.54
C VAL A 20 17.68 20.51 -13.07
N THR A 21 17.88 21.80 -12.80
CA THR A 21 17.93 22.32 -11.43
C THR A 21 16.59 22.16 -10.71
N LEU A 22 15.49 22.53 -11.37
CA LEU A 22 14.14 22.37 -10.82
C LEU A 22 13.80 20.88 -10.58
N ALA A 23 14.21 19.99 -11.49
CA ALA A 23 14.02 18.56 -11.33
C ALA A 23 14.80 18.02 -10.13
N LYS A 24 16.04 18.47 -9.90
CA LYS A 24 16.81 18.09 -8.71
C LYS A 24 16.16 18.55 -7.42
N GLU A 25 15.67 19.79 -7.36
CA GLU A 25 14.93 20.30 -6.19
C GLU A 25 13.66 19.49 -5.93
N THR A 26 12.90 19.18 -6.99
CA THR A 26 11.65 18.40 -6.88
C THR A 26 11.89 16.95 -6.48
N LEU A 27 13.07 16.38 -6.80
CA LEU A 27 13.42 15.00 -6.48
C LEU A 27 14.32 14.87 -5.24
N ALA A 28 14.68 15.98 -4.61
CA ALA A 28 15.58 15.99 -3.45
C ALA A 28 15.02 15.16 -2.28
N TRP A 29 13.70 15.19 -2.09
CA TRP A 29 13.00 14.44 -1.04
C TRP A 29 13.24 12.92 -1.12
N LEU A 30 13.52 12.37 -2.30
CA LEU A 30 13.80 10.94 -2.48
C LEU A 30 15.14 10.52 -1.86
N THR A 31 16.06 11.48 -1.70
CA THR A 31 17.40 11.25 -1.16
C THR A 31 17.57 11.76 0.27
N GLU A 32 16.50 12.33 0.84
CA GLU A 32 16.54 12.81 2.22
C GLU A 32 16.81 11.64 3.17
N PRO A 33 17.82 11.77 4.05
CA PRO A 33 18.09 10.73 5.03
C PRO A 33 16.94 10.59 6.01
N ILE A 34 16.53 9.36 6.27
CA ILE A 34 15.46 9.06 7.22
C ILE A 34 16.07 8.82 8.59
N SER A 35 15.44 9.37 9.63
CA SER A 35 15.84 9.13 11.01
C SER A 35 15.43 7.72 11.43
N SER A 36 16.41 6.86 11.72
CA SER A 36 16.19 5.46 12.08
C SER A 36 15.84 5.26 13.57
N GLY A 37 15.32 6.27 14.28
CA GLY A 37 14.90 6.09 15.67
C GLY A 37 14.48 7.35 16.42
N LEU A 38 13.70 7.14 17.49
CA LEU A 38 13.14 8.20 18.35
C LEU A 38 14.18 8.89 19.25
N PHE A 39 15.36 8.29 19.42
CA PHE A 39 16.42 8.77 20.34
C PHE A 39 17.72 9.15 19.62
N GLY A 40 17.64 9.72 18.42
CA GLY A 40 18.80 10.31 17.73
C GLY A 40 19.80 9.29 17.15
N GLY A 41 19.40 8.03 16.99
CA GLY A 41 20.22 7.02 16.32
C GLY A 41 20.12 7.17 14.80
N GLY A 42 21.28 7.36 14.15
CA GLY A 42 21.56 7.12 12.73
C GLY A 42 20.60 7.72 11.70
N THR A 43 21.11 8.54 10.79
CA THR A 43 20.40 8.87 9.55
C THR A 43 20.71 7.82 8.49
N ILE A 44 19.71 7.15 7.95
CA ILE A 44 19.85 6.19 6.86
C ILE A 44 19.59 6.92 5.55
N SER A 45 20.54 6.88 4.63
CA SER A 45 20.31 7.34 3.26
C SER A 45 19.82 6.15 2.44
N GLU A 46 18.51 6.11 2.16
CA GLU A 46 17.94 4.96 1.47
C GLU A 46 18.25 4.93 -0.03
N VAL A 47 18.39 6.11 -0.62
CA VAL A 47 18.60 6.29 -2.05
C VAL A 47 19.73 7.29 -2.25
N THR A 48 20.73 6.90 -3.03
CA THR A 48 21.78 7.82 -3.48
C THR A 48 21.43 8.38 -4.85
N LEU A 49 21.75 9.65 -5.06
CA LEU A 49 21.64 10.31 -6.35
C LEU A 49 23.03 10.52 -6.95
N GLU A 50 23.22 10.05 -8.16
CA GLU A 50 24.38 10.30 -9.00
C GLU A 50 23.95 10.99 -10.29
N GLU A 51 24.85 11.77 -10.89
CA GLU A 51 24.67 12.34 -12.22
C GLU A 51 25.81 11.86 -13.13
N PRO A 52 25.67 10.70 -13.79
CA PRO A 52 26.73 10.15 -14.63
C PRO A 52 27.00 10.99 -15.89
N GLU A 53 25.95 11.64 -16.40
CA GLU A 53 25.99 12.52 -17.57
C GLU A 53 25.12 13.76 -17.28
N PRO A 54 25.44 14.94 -17.87
CA PRO A 54 24.61 16.13 -17.71
C PRO A 54 23.14 15.86 -18.05
N GLY A 55 22.25 16.07 -17.08
CA GLY A 55 20.81 15.85 -17.23
C GLY A 55 20.36 14.38 -17.15
N LEU A 56 21.25 13.44 -16.83
CA LEU A 56 20.90 12.06 -16.47
C LEU A 56 21.03 11.89 -14.95
N LEU A 57 19.90 11.84 -14.25
CA LEU A 57 19.85 11.59 -12.81
C LEU A 57 19.69 10.08 -12.57
N ARG A 58 20.58 9.49 -11.78
CA ARG A 58 20.55 8.08 -11.39
C ARG A 58 20.30 7.96 -9.89
N PHE A 59 19.19 7.34 -9.53
CA PHE A 59 18.82 6.99 -8.17
C PHE A 59 19.13 5.52 -7.93
N THR A 60 19.88 5.21 -6.88
CA THR A 60 20.22 3.82 -6.53
C THR A 60 19.83 3.54 -5.08
N LEU A 61 19.05 2.48 -4.85
CA LEU A 61 18.75 2.02 -3.49
C LEU A 61 20.02 1.48 -2.82
N THR A 62 20.32 1.98 -1.63
CA THR A 62 21.43 1.50 -0.80
C THR A 62 21.06 0.18 -0.13
N GLU A 63 22.06 -0.59 0.31
CA GLU A 63 21.81 -1.81 1.08
C GLU A 63 21.15 -1.48 2.43
N GLU A 64 21.63 -0.45 3.12
CA GLU A 64 21.04 0.03 4.37
C GLU A 64 19.57 0.46 4.18
N GLY A 65 19.25 1.12 3.05
CA GLY A 65 17.89 1.48 2.69
C GLY A 65 16.99 0.28 2.41
N LEU A 66 17.51 -0.75 1.74
CA LEU A 66 16.78 -1.99 1.50
C LEU A 66 16.46 -2.74 2.79
N ASP A 67 17.43 -2.83 3.70
CA ASP A 67 17.25 -3.47 4.99
C ASP A 67 16.24 -2.70 5.85
N TYR A 68 16.34 -1.37 5.87
CA TYR A 68 15.38 -0.51 6.53
C TYR A 68 13.96 -0.70 5.98
N ARG A 69 13.79 -0.63 4.65
CA ARG A 69 12.50 -0.82 3.98
C ARG A 69 11.90 -2.20 4.25
N THR A 70 12.72 -3.24 4.23
CA THR A 70 12.28 -4.62 4.52
C THR A 70 11.82 -4.75 5.97
N SER A 71 12.58 -4.20 6.92
CA SER A 71 12.24 -4.18 8.34
C SER A 71 10.97 -3.37 8.63
N ALA A 72 10.82 -2.21 7.99
CA ALA A 72 9.63 -1.36 8.09
C ALA A 72 8.40 -2.08 7.53
N ALA A 73 8.51 -2.69 6.34
CA ALA A 73 7.44 -3.46 5.72
C ALA A 73 7.01 -4.66 6.59
N LEU A 74 7.97 -5.36 7.21
CA LEU A 74 7.68 -6.43 8.18
C LEU A 74 6.94 -5.92 9.42
N THR A 75 7.37 -4.79 9.97
CA THR A 75 6.74 -4.19 11.15
C THR A 75 5.29 -3.77 10.86
N GLN A 76 5.07 -3.14 9.71
CA GLN A 76 3.73 -2.83 9.23
C GLN A 76 2.89 -4.10 9.03
N SER A 77 3.48 -5.14 8.42
CA SER A 77 2.81 -6.43 8.19
C SER A 77 2.41 -7.10 9.51
N ILE A 78 3.24 -7.05 10.55
CA ILE A 78 2.89 -7.54 11.89
C ILE A 78 1.65 -6.81 12.43
N GLY A 79 1.57 -5.49 12.28
CA GLY A 79 0.41 -4.70 12.69
C GLY A 79 -0.87 -5.06 11.91
N VAL A 80 -0.75 -5.34 10.61
CA VAL A 80 -1.88 -5.82 9.77
C VAL A 80 -2.34 -7.21 10.21
N VAL A 81 -1.40 -8.14 10.38
CA VAL A 81 -1.69 -9.50 10.85
C VAL A 81 -2.35 -9.46 12.23
N SER A 82 -1.86 -8.63 13.14
CA SER A 82 -2.45 -8.47 14.48
C SER A 82 -3.90 -8.03 14.44
N ARG A 83 -4.22 -6.99 13.66
CA ARG A 83 -5.62 -6.54 13.50
C ARG A 83 -6.52 -7.64 12.95
N ARG A 84 -6.07 -8.36 11.92
CA ARG A 84 -6.83 -9.46 11.29
C ARG A 84 -7.07 -10.64 12.23
N VAL A 85 -6.08 -11.01 13.04
CA VAL A 85 -6.25 -12.10 14.00
C VAL A 85 -7.20 -11.69 15.12
N ASN A 86 -7.17 -10.43 15.57
CA ASN A 86 -8.07 -9.94 16.62
C ASN A 86 -9.55 -9.94 16.18
N GLU A 87 -9.85 -9.82 14.88
CA GLU A 87 -11.20 -9.92 14.33
C GLU A 87 -11.84 -11.31 14.55
N LEU A 88 -11.05 -12.36 14.82
CA LEU A 88 -11.55 -13.71 15.13
C LEU A 88 -12.19 -13.80 16.52
N GLY A 89 -11.99 -12.80 17.39
CA GLY A 89 -12.68 -12.71 18.69
C GLY A 89 -12.19 -13.69 19.75
N THR A 90 -11.01 -14.31 19.57
CA THR A 90 -10.50 -15.34 20.48
C THR A 90 -9.02 -15.12 20.79
N THR A 91 -8.69 -15.06 22.08
CA THR A 91 -7.34 -15.07 22.70
C THR A 91 -6.35 -14.01 22.23
N GLU A 92 -5.39 -13.63 23.08
CA GLU A 92 -4.27 -12.76 22.67
C GLU A 92 -3.30 -13.59 21.81
N PRO A 93 -3.17 -13.32 20.50
CA PRO A 93 -2.25 -14.05 19.65
C PRO A 93 -0.82 -13.56 19.88
N VAL A 94 0.15 -14.47 19.78
CA VAL A 94 1.58 -14.10 19.75
C VAL A 94 1.99 -13.94 18.30
N ILE A 95 2.28 -12.70 17.91
CA ILE A 95 2.73 -12.35 16.56
C ILE A 95 4.09 -11.68 16.69
N GLN A 96 5.10 -12.31 16.12
CA GLN A 96 6.48 -11.84 16.23
C GLN A 96 7.25 -12.06 14.94
N ARG A 97 8.25 -11.21 14.72
CA ARG A 97 9.21 -11.38 13.63
C ARG A 97 10.00 -12.66 13.83
N GLN A 98 10.21 -13.42 12.75
CA GLN A 98 11.05 -14.61 12.72
C GLN A 98 12.10 -14.46 11.61
N GLY A 99 13.32 -14.06 11.96
CA GLY A 99 14.37 -13.78 10.98
C GLY A 99 14.07 -12.52 10.15
N ASP A 100 14.58 -12.47 8.92
CA ASP A 100 14.60 -11.23 8.14
C ASP A 100 13.40 -10.99 7.24
N ASP A 101 12.58 -12.02 7.01
CA ASP A 101 11.50 -12.00 6.01
C ASP A 101 10.23 -12.77 6.45
N ARG A 102 10.19 -13.32 7.68
CA ARG A 102 9.06 -14.14 8.14
C ARG A 102 8.42 -13.59 9.42
N ILE A 103 7.15 -13.93 9.58
CA ILE A 103 6.34 -13.62 10.77
C ILE A 103 5.84 -14.93 11.34
N LEU A 104 6.10 -15.15 12.64
CA LEU A 104 5.53 -16.25 13.41
C LEU A 104 4.18 -15.78 13.98
N VAL A 105 3.14 -16.57 13.74
CA VAL A 105 1.79 -16.34 14.26
C VAL A 105 1.37 -17.55 15.08
N GLN A 106 1.05 -17.34 16.34
CA GLN A 106 0.52 -18.36 17.24
C GLN A 106 -0.80 -17.89 17.83
N VAL A 107 -1.85 -18.67 17.65
CA VAL A 107 -3.20 -18.39 18.16
C VAL A 107 -3.64 -19.56 19.05
N PRO A 108 -3.53 -19.44 20.38
CA PRO A 108 -3.92 -20.50 21.30
C PRO A 108 -5.43 -20.76 21.26
N GLY A 109 -5.84 -22.02 21.24
CA GLY A 109 -7.26 -22.39 21.24
C GLY A 109 -7.98 -22.14 19.91
N LEU A 110 -7.23 -22.00 18.81
CA LEU A 110 -7.81 -21.87 17.48
C LEU A 110 -8.39 -23.22 17.01
N ASP A 111 -9.72 -23.26 16.82
CA ASP A 111 -10.44 -24.46 16.38
C ASP A 111 -10.20 -24.78 14.90
N ASP A 112 -10.16 -23.76 14.04
CA ASP A 112 -9.99 -23.92 12.59
C ASP A 112 -8.81 -23.10 12.04
N PRO A 113 -7.65 -23.74 11.79
CA PRO A 113 -6.49 -23.08 11.20
C PRO A 113 -6.68 -22.71 9.72
N GLN A 114 -7.63 -23.33 9.01
CA GLN A 114 -7.89 -22.99 7.62
C GLN A 114 -8.58 -21.63 7.53
N ARG A 115 -9.57 -21.36 8.38
CA ARG A 115 -10.21 -20.05 8.50
C ARG A 115 -9.22 -18.93 8.79
N LEU A 116 -8.23 -19.16 9.66
CA LEU A 116 -7.17 -18.20 9.93
C LEU A 116 -6.32 -17.93 8.68
N LYS A 117 -5.94 -18.98 7.94
CA LYS A 117 -5.19 -18.83 6.68
C LYS A 117 -5.98 -18.06 5.64
N ASP A 118 -7.29 -18.27 5.56
CA ASP A 118 -8.14 -17.58 4.57
C ASP A 118 -8.22 -16.07 4.90
N ILE A 119 -8.39 -15.71 6.17
CA ILE A 119 -8.39 -14.31 6.63
C ILE A 119 -7.04 -13.63 6.40
N LEU A 120 -5.93 -14.33 6.67
CA LEU A 120 -4.59 -13.79 6.43
C LEU A 120 -4.23 -13.74 4.93
N GLY A 121 -4.72 -14.69 4.13
CA GLY A 121 -4.46 -14.78 2.70
C GLY A 121 -5.32 -13.85 1.85
N GLN A 122 -6.48 -13.41 2.34
CA GLN A 122 -7.34 -12.50 1.61
C GLN A 122 -6.71 -11.11 1.53
N THR A 123 -6.42 -10.62 0.33
CA THR A 123 -6.02 -9.22 0.15
C THR A 123 -7.20 -8.32 0.46
N ALA A 124 -7.07 -7.47 1.49
CA ALA A 124 -8.09 -6.48 1.80
C ALA A 124 -7.98 -5.36 0.77
N LYS A 125 -8.91 -5.33 -0.19
CA LYS A 125 -9.03 -4.24 -1.15
C LYS A 125 -10.12 -3.30 -0.67
N LEU A 126 -9.72 -2.11 -0.23
CA LEU A 126 -10.65 -1.03 0.06
C LEU A 126 -10.72 -0.13 -1.18
N THR A 127 -11.93 0.06 -1.72
CA THR A 127 -12.17 0.97 -2.84
C THR A 127 -13.28 1.93 -2.49
N PHE A 128 -13.11 3.19 -2.83
CA PHE A 128 -14.15 4.20 -2.78
C PHE A 128 -14.67 4.41 -4.19
N GLN A 129 -15.95 4.10 -4.37
CA GLN A 129 -16.69 4.19 -5.63
C GLN A 129 -17.89 5.11 -5.41
N MET A 130 -18.37 5.77 -6.47
CA MET A 130 -19.51 6.67 -6.36
C MET A 130 -20.82 5.89 -6.32
N VAL A 131 -21.78 6.42 -5.57
CA VAL A 131 -23.17 5.96 -5.63
C VAL A 131 -23.86 6.70 -6.77
N ASP A 132 -24.38 5.96 -7.73
CA ASP A 132 -25.23 6.50 -8.79
C ASP A 132 -26.63 6.75 -8.23
N GLN A 133 -27.07 8.01 -8.28
CA GLN A 133 -28.38 8.47 -7.82
C GLN A 133 -29.34 8.79 -8.97
N THR A 134 -28.91 8.59 -10.22
CA THR A 134 -29.68 8.95 -11.41
C THR A 134 -30.78 7.93 -11.73
N VAL A 135 -30.62 6.68 -11.27
CA VAL A 135 -31.57 5.59 -11.47
C VAL A 135 -32.08 5.06 -10.12
N PRO A 136 -33.41 4.87 -9.97
CA PRO A 136 -33.97 4.24 -8.77
C PRO A 136 -33.40 2.84 -8.58
N VAL A 137 -32.99 2.50 -7.35
CA VAL A 137 -32.33 1.21 -7.08
C VAL A 137 -33.25 0.01 -7.38
N GLN A 138 -34.56 0.13 -7.17
CA GLN A 138 -35.55 -0.89 -7.56
C GLN A 138 -35.52 -1.18 -9.06
N GLU A 139 -35.39 -0.14 -9.90
CA GLU A 139 -35.34 -0.30 -11.36
C GLU A 139 -34.04 -0.99 -11.80
N ALA A 140 -32.93 -0.68 -11.12
CA ALA A 140 -31.64 -1.34 -11.35
C ALA A 140 -31.62 -2.82 -10.89
N ILE A 141 -32.41 -3.18 -9.86
CA ILE A 141 -32.56 -4.56 -9.36
C ILE A 141 -33.47 -5.38 -10.27
N GLU A 142 -34.62 -4.83 -10.68
CA GLU A 142 -35.62 -5.52 -11.51
C GLU A 142 -35.18 -5.61 -12.98
N GLY A 143 -34.44 -4.60 -13.45
CA GLY A 143 -33.91 -4.51 -14.79
C GLY A 143 -32.43 -4.86 -14.88
N ARG A 144 -31.74 -4.22 -15.82
CA ARG A 144 -30.28 -4.27 -15.93
C ARG A 144 -29.72 -2.94 -15.45
N PRO A 145 -28.73 -2.91 -14.53
CA PRO A 145 -28.11 -1.67 -14.12
C PRO A 145 -27.49 -0.94 -15.32
N PRO A 146 -27.44 0.41 -15.29
CA PRO A 146 -26.77 1.21 -16.31
C PRO A 146 -25.34 0.74 -16.60
N ALA A 147 -24.86 1.00 -17.82
CA ALA A 147 -23.51 0.62 -18.20
C ALA A 147 -22.46 1.29 -17.29
N GLY A 148 -21.54 0.49 -16.74
CA GLY A 148 -20.52 0.96 -15.81
C GLY A 148 -21.01 1.09 -14.37
N THR A 149 -22.12 0.44 -14.01
CA THR A 149 -22.63 0.38 -12.65
C THR A 149 -22.98 -1.04 -12.22
N THR A 150 -22.89 -1.29 -10.91
CA THR A 150 -23.20 -2.57 -10.27
C THR A 150 -24.09 -2.33 -9.05
N VAL A 151 -25.12 -3.17 -8.86
CA VAL A 151 -25.91 -3.15 -7.62
C VAL A 151 -25.15 -3.87 -6.51
N MET A 152 -24.91 -3.17 -5.40
CA MET A 152 -24.28 -3.72 -4.20
C MET A 152 -25.20 -3.55 -3.00
N TYR A 153 -25.18 -4.54 -2.10
CA TYR A 153 -25.93 -4.48 -0.84
C TYR A 153 -24.98 -4.09 0.29
N SER A 154 -25.46 -3.25 1.22
CA SER A 154 -24.73 -2.98 2.46
C SER A 154 -24.70 -4.21 3.36
N ASN A 155 -23.78 -4.20 4.33
CA ASN A 155 -23.70 -5.21 5.39
C ASN A 155 -24.63 -4.87 6.58
N ASP A 156 -25.54 -3.91 6.43
CA ASP A 156 -26.53 -3.56 7.46
C ASP A 156 -27.59 -4.67 7.59
N ASP A 157 -28.32 -4.68 8.71
CA ASP A 157 -29.49 -5.55 8.92
C ASP A 157 -30.76 -4.70 9.13
N PRO A 158 -31.70 -4.63 8.16
CA PRO A 158 -31.70 -5.34 6.87
C PRO A 158 -30.73 -4.71 5.83
N PRO A 159 -30.25 -5.50 4.85
CA PRO A 159 -29.31 -5.01 3.84
C PRO A 159 -29.96 -3.99 2.91
N VAL A 160 -29.28 -2.87 2.67
CA VAL A 160 -29.76 -1.78 1.82
C VAL A 160 -29.05 -1.85 0.45
N PRO A 161 -29.78 -1.86 -0.67
CA PRO A 161 -29.16 -1.86 -1.99
C PRO A 161 -28.73 -0.45 -2.42
N TYR A 162 -27.62 -0.38 -3.15
CA TYR A 162 -27.08 0.82 -3.80
C TYR A 162 -26.66 0.51 -5.23
N VAL A 163 -26.82 1.46 -6.13
CA VAL A 163 -26.20 1.42 -7.47
C VAL A 163 -24.83 2.09 -7.35
N ILE A 164 -23.77 1.38 -7.66
CA ILE A 164 -22.39 1.84 -7.50
C ILE A 164 -21.73 1.94 -8.88
N GLU A 165 -21.01 3.02 -9.15
CA GLU A 165 -20.18 3.14 -10.35
C GLU A 165 -18.95 2.23 -10.26
N ASP A 166 -18.70 1.42 -11.28
CA ASP A 166 -17.55 0.49 -11.33
C ASP A 166 -16.19 1.21 -11.28
N ARG A 167 -16.18 2.53 -11.50
CA ARG A 167 -14.98 3.37 -11.47
C ARG A 167 -14.53 3.60 -10.02
N VAL A 168 -13.38 3.03 -9.68
CA VAL A 168 -12.69 3.34 -8.42
C VAL A 168 -12.11 4.75 -8.48
N ILE A 169 -12.56 5.63 -7.58
CA ILE A 169 -12.03 7.00 -7.45
C ILE A 169 -10.80 7.00 -6.55
N VAL A 170 -10.85 6.26 -5.44
CA VAL A 170 -9.74 6.13 -4.49
C VAL A 170 -9.57 4.66 -4.11
N SER A 171 -8.33 4.18 -4.17
CA SER A 171 -7.92 2.89 -3.62
C SER A 171 -7.34 3.10 -2.23
N GLY A 172 -7.58 2.17 -1.31
CA GLY A 172 -7.09 2.22 0.07
C GLY A 172 -5.56 2.27 0.18
N GLU A 173 -4.83 1.87 -0.87
CA GLU A 173 -3.36 2.01 -0.94
C GLU A 173 -2.88 3.46 -0.98
N ASN A 174 -3.74 4.40 -1.38
CA ASN A 174 -3.43 5.83 -1.45
C ASN A 174 -3.79 6.58 -0.15
N LEU A 175 -4.31 5.88 0.86
CA LEU A 175 -4.59 6.46 2.17
C LEU A 175 -3.32 6.53 2.99
N VAL A 176 -2.85 7.74 3.26
CA VAL A 176 -1.83 8.04 4.27
C VAL A 176 -2.54 8.57 5.50
N ASP A 177 -2.30 7.93 6.66
CA ASP A 177 -2.71 8.37 8.00
C ASP A 177 -1.63 9.29 8.58
#